data_AF-A0A928HPW7-F1
#
_entry.id   AF-A0A928HPW7-F1
#
_cell.length_a   1.000
_cell.length_b   1.000
_cell.length_c   1.000
_cell.angle_alpha   90.00
_cell.angle_beta   90.00
_cell.angle_gamma   90.00
#
_symmetry.space_group_name_H-M   'P 1'
#
loop_
_entity.id
_entity.type
_entity.pdbx_description
1 polymer ?
#
loop_
_entity_poly.entity_id
_entity_poly.type
_entity_poly.pdbx_seq_one_letter_code
_entity_poly.pdbx_strand_id
1 'polypeptide(L)'
;METNKGFIERETSYTINTRRQHRQNLIKQIGWHICNISLEKHISLEDICAECRLSETTVKRWILGRGTIHIDTLCRIFLTYNKKICINIKDID
;
A
#
# COMPACT_ATOMS: atom_id res chain seq x y z
N MET A 1 -1.48 -29.23 29.50
CA MET A 1 -2.68 -28.40 29.25
C MET A 1 -2.21 -26.97 29.02
N GLU A 2 -2.14 -26.53 27.76
CA GLU A 2 -1.92 -25.11 27.47
C GLU A 2 -3.18 -24.34 27.91
N THR A 3 -3.01 -23.33 28.77
CA THR A 3 -4.13 -22.51 29.24
C THR A 3 -4.76 -21.76 28.07
N ASN A 4 -6.10 -21.73 27.98
CA ASN A 4 -6.88 -21.00 26.95
C ASN A 4 -6.37 -19.57 26.66
N LYS A 5 -5.79 -18.90 27.67
CA LYS A 5 -5.18 -17.58 27.54
C LYS A 5 -3.99 -17.54 26.56
N GLY A 6 -3.10 -18.54 26.62
CA GLY A 6 -1.93 -18.64 25.73
C GLY A 6 -2.27 -19.09 24.30
N PHE A 7 -3.45 -19.68 24.09
CA PHE A 7 -3.98 -20.00 22.76
C PHE A 7 -4.59 -18.74 22.11
N ILE A 8 -5.43 -17.99 22.85
CA ILE A 8 -6.03 -16.74 22.38
C ILE A 8 -4.96 -15.68 22.07
N GLU A 9 -3.92 -15.55 22.91
CA GLU A 9 -2.80 -14.62 22.68
C GLU A 9 -1.99 -14.98 21.42
N ARG A 10 -1.85 -16.27 21.09
CA ARG A 10 -1.20 -16.75 19.86
C ARG A 10 -2.05 -16.50 18.62
N GLU A 11 -3.36 -16.78 18.66
CA GLU A 11 -4.27 -16.52 17.53
C GLU A 11 -4.43 -15.02 17.25
N THR A 12 -4.52 -14.19 18.30
CA THR A 12 -4.57 -12.73 18.16
C THR A 12 -3.25 -12.19 17.62
N SER A 13 -2.10 -12.66 18.11
CA SER A 13 -0.78 -12.30 17.57
C SER A 13 -0.60 -12.71 16.11
N TYR A 14 -1.05 -13.91 15.74
CA TYR A 14 -1.04 -14.39 14.35
C TYR A 14 -1.93 -13.53 13.45
N THR A 15 -3.13 -13.16 13.92
CA THR A 15 -4.07 -12.31 13.18
C THR A 15 -3.52 -10.88 13.00
N ILE A 16 -2.88 -10.33 14.03
CA ILE A 16 -2.24 -9.00 13.96
C ILE A 16 -1.06 -9.02 12.99
N ASN A 17 -0.21 -10.06 13.07
CA ASN A 17 0.94 -10.19 12.18
C ASN A 17 0.52 -10.38 10.72
N THR A 18 -0.49 -11.20 10.45
CA THR A 18 -1.03 -11.39 9.10
C THR A 18 -1.67 -10.11 8.55
N ARG A 19 -2.43 -9.36 9.35
CA ARG A 19 -2.96 -8.03 8.96
C ARG A 19 -1.84 -7.04 8.65
N ARG A 20 -0.80 -6.99 9.48
CA ARG A 20 0.36 -6.13 9.27
C ARG A 20 1.11 -6.49 7.98
N GLN A 21 1.36 -7.78 7.76
CA GLN A 21 2.00 -8.30 6.55
C GLN A 21 1.17 -7.95 5.30
N HIS A 22 -0.15 -8.14 5.38
CA HIS A 22 -1.08 -7.82 4.30
C HIS A 22 -1.05 -6.33 3.94
N ARG A 23 -1.12 -5.45 4.95
CA ARG A 23 -1.01 -4.00 4.75
C ARG A 23 0.33 -3.61 4.11
N GLN A 24 1.44 -4.22 4.54
CA GLN A 24 2.76 -3.97 3.92
C GLN A 24 2.80 -4.42 2.46
N ASN A 25 2.20 -5.56 2.14
CA ASN A 25 2.09 -6.05 0.77
C ASN A 25 1.23 -5.11 -0.10
N LEU A 26 0.12 -4.61 0.44
CA LEU A 26 -0.74 -3.64 -0.24
C LEU A 26 0.02 -2.35 -0.57
N ILE A 27 0.72 -1.80 0.42
CA ILE A 27 1.56 -0.62 0.26
C ILE A 27 2.63 -0.84 -0.82
N LYS A 28 3.26 -2.03 -0.82
CA LYS A 28 4.23 -2.44 -1.83
C LYS A 28 3.64 -2.50 -3.22
N GLN A 29 2.46 -3.10 -3.37
CA GLN A 29 1.76 -3.17 -4.65
C GLN A 29 1.46 -1.78 -5.21
N ILE A 30 1.04 -0.83 -4.37
CA ILE A 30 0.75 0.54 -4.78
C ILE A 30 2.03 1.26 -5.23
N GLY A 31 3.11 1.15 -4.47
CA GLY A 31 4.40 1.71 -4.87
C GLY A 31 4.91 1.15 -6.20
N TRP A 32 4.78 -0.16 -6.41
CA TRP A 32 5.15 -0.80 -7.68
C TRP A 32 4.24 -0.39 -8.84
N HIS A 33 2.95 -0.20 -8.56
CA HIS A 33 1.99 0.23 -9.57
C HIS A 33 2.35 1.62 -10.13
N ILE A 34 2.78 2.54 -9.26
CA ILE A 34 3.26 3.87 -9.67
C ILE A 34 4.48 3.75 -10.60
N CYS A 35 5.45 2.88 -10.27
CA CYS A 35 6.60 2.62 -11.15
C CYS A 35 6.16 2.04 -12.50
N ASN A 36 5.19 1.13 -12.51
CA ASN A 36 4.68 0.56 -13.75
C ASN A 36 3.97 1.61 -14.61
N ILE A 37 3.23 2.55 -14.00
CA ILE A 37 2.66 3.69 -14.74
C ILE A 37 3.76 4.51 -15.40
N SER A 38 4.85 4.80 -14.68
CA SER A 38 6.03 5.52 -15.22
C SER A 38 6.58 4.84 -16.48
N LEU A 39 6.78 3.53 -16.41
CA LEU A 39 7.29 2.73 -17.52
C LEU A 39 6.31 2.64 -18.70
N GLU A 40 5.05 2.32 -18.44
CA GLU A 40 4.03 2.11 -19.48
C GLU A 40 3.63 3.41 -20.20
N LYS A 41 3.64 4.54 -19.50
CA LYS A 41 3.26 5.84 -20.06
C LYS A 41 4.46 6.62 -20.59
N HIS A 42 5.69 6.13 -20.40
CA HIS A 42 6.93 6.86 -20.69
C HIS A 42 6.97 8.24 -20.01
N ILE A 43 6.45 8.33 -18.79
CA ILE A 43 6.42 9.54 -17.96
C ILE A 43 7.43 9.34 -16.82
N SER A 44 8.16 10.38 -16.43
CA SER A 44 9.11 10.26 -15.33
C SER A 44 8.38 10.02 -14.00
N LEU A 45 9.05 9.36 -13.05
CA LEU A 45 8.48 9.17 -11.71
C LEU A 45 8.25 10.53 -11.01
N GLU A 46 9.08 11.53 -11.28
CA GLU A 46 8.96 12.89 -10.76
C GLU A 46 7.67 13.56 -11.23
N ASP A 47 7.34 13.44 -12.51
CA ASP A 47 6.10 14.00 -13.06
C ASP A 47 4.86 13.33 -12.44
N ILE A 48 4.87 12.00 -12.30
CA ILE A 48 3.78 11.28 -11.63
C ILE A 48 3.64 11.72 -10.18
N CYS A 49 4.76 11.92 -9.49
CA CYS A 49 4.77 12.42 -8.13
C CYS A 49 4.18 13.83 -8.06
N ALA A 50 4.57 14.73 -8.96
CA ALA A 50 4.04 16.08 -9.03
C ALA A 50 2.53 16.08 -9.29
N GLU A 51 2.05 15.30 -10.26
CA GLU A 51 0.64 15.21 -10.65
C GLU A 51 -0.22 14.59 -9.54
N CYS A 52 0.30 13.58 -8.83
CA CYS A 52 -0.37 12.95 -7.69
C CYS A 52 -0.20 13.68 -6.36
N ARG A 53 0.56 14.80 -6.32
CA ARG A 53 0.96 15.52 -5.10
C ARG A 53 1.63 14.61 -4.07
N LEU A 54 2.52 13.75 -4.56
CA LEU A 54 3.35 12.83 -3.80
C LEU A 54 4.79 13.31 -3.77
N SER A 55 5.52 12.94 -2.72
CA SER A 55 6.97 13.05 -2.75
C SER A 55 7.56 11.75 -3.29
N GLU A 56 8.70 11.85 -3.99
CA GLU A 56 9.43 10.68 -4.46
C GLU A 56 9.84 9.76 -3.29
N THR A 57 10.13 10.34 -2.12
CA THR A 57 10.43 9.59 -0.89
C THR A 57 9.23 8.75 -0.41
N THR A 58 8.01 9.26 -0.58
CA THR A 58 6.78 8.53 -0.26
C THR A 58 6.66 7.29 -1.14
N VAL A 59 6.86 7.44 -2.45
CA VAL A 59 6.80 6.31 -3.39
C VAL A 59 7.90 5.30 -3.12
N LYS A 60 9.14 5.74 -2.87
CA LYS A 60 10.26 4.87 -2.47
C LYS A 60 9.95 4.06 -1.20
N ARG A 61 9.33 4.69 -0.19
CA ARG A 61 8.88 3.98 1.02
C ARG A 61 7.79 2.97 0.71
N TRP A 62 6.85 3.31 -0.16
CA TRP A 62 5.79 2.40 -0.56
C TRP A 62 6.32 1.18 -1.30
N ILE A 63 7.27 1.33 -2.22
CA ILE A 63 7.97 0.21 -2.89
C ILE A 63 8.60 -0.78 -1.90
N LEU A 64 9.01 -0.29 -0.72
CA LEU A 64 9.57 -1.09 0.36
C LEU A 64 8.50 -1.63 1.34
N GLY A 65 7.21 -1.44 1.07
CA GLY A 65 6.10 -1.83 1.94
C GLY A 65 6.00 -0.98 3.22
N ARG A 66 6.56 0.23 3.23
CA ARG A 66 6.62 1.10 4.41
C ARG A 66 5.76 2.34 4.25
N GLY A 67 5.24 2.83 5.38
CA GLY A 67 4.48 4.09 5.44
C GLY A 67 2.98 3.86 5.56
N THR A 68 2.22 4.91 5.27
CA THR A 68 0.76 4.91 5.27
C THR A 68 0.28 5.38 3.91
N ILE A 69 -0.93 4.98 3.55
CA ILE A 69 -1.57 5.38 2.31
C ILE A 69 -2.95 5.88 2.67
N HIS A 70 -3.20 7.16 2.39
CA HIS A 70 -4.52 7.74 2.57
C HIS A 70 -5.39 7.43 1.35
N ILE A 71 -6.67 7.17 1.58
CA ILE A 71 -7.62 6.85 0.52
C ILE A 71 -7.70 7.96 -0.53
N ASP A 72 -7.63 9.23 -0.12
CA ASP A 72 -7.60 10.39 -1.03
C ASP A 72 -6.42 10.36 -1.99
N THR A 73 -5.28 9.82 -1.54
CA THR A 73 -4.09 9.69 -2.38
C THR A 73 -4.25 8.56 -3.39
N LEU A 74 -4.87 7.46 -2.99
CA LEU A 74 -5.22 6.37 -3.91
C LEU A 74 -6.23 6.79 -4.96
N CYS A 75 -7.29 7.48 -4.55
CA CYS A 75 -8.29 8.02 -5.45
C CYS A 75 -7.64 8.97 -6.47
N ARG A 76 -6.70 9.83 -6.05
CA ARG A 76 -5.96 10.69 -6.98
C ARG A 76 -5.17 9.89 -8.02
N ILE A 77 -4.33 8.94 -7.59
CA ILE A 77 -3.55 8.10 -8.51
C ILE A 77 -4.49 7.37 -9.51
N PHE A 78 -5.59 6.83 -9.00
CA PHE A 78 -6.58 6.11 -9.80
C PHE A 78 -7.27 7.03 -10.82
N LEU A 79 -7.72 8.21 -10.41
CA LEU A 79 -8.41 9.16 -11.28
C LEU A 79 -7.47 9.75 -12.34
N THR A 80 -6.20 9.99 -11.99
CA THR A 80 -5.20 10.53 -12.92
C THR A 80 -4.81 9.50 -13.98
N TYR A 81 -4.54 8.25 -13.59
CA TYR A 81 -3.98 7.26 -14.52
C TYR A 81 -4.93 6.13 -14.93
N ASN A 82 -6.18 6.19 -14.46
CA ASN A 82 -7.31 5.31 -14.84
C ASN A 82 -6.96 3.82 -14.86
N LYS A 83 -6.31 3.35 -13.79
CA LYS A 83 -5.85 1.96 -13.65
C LYS A 83 -6.65 1.24 -12.59
N LYS A 84 -7.13 0.02 -12.88
CA LYS A 84 -7.77 -0.88 -11.90
C LYS A 84 -6.79 -1.26 -10.79
N ILE A 85 -6.75 -0.45 -9.74
CA ILE A 85 -6.11 -0.80 -8.49
C ILE A 85 -7.14 -1.61 -7.68
N CYS A 86 -7.04 -2.94 -7.67
CA CYS A 86 -7.87 -3.80 -6.84
C CYS A 86 -7.41 -3.73 -5.38
N ILE A 87 -7.77 -2.65 -4.67
CA ILE A 87 -7.57 -2.57 -3.22
C ILE A 87 -8.89 -2.86 -2.52
N ASN A 88 -8.86 -3.79 -1.57
CA ASN A 88 -9.95 -3.95 -0.64
C ASN A 88 -9.91 -2.78 0.35
N ILE A 89 -10.85 -1.83 0.18
CA ILE A 89 -10.87 -0.55 0.90
C ILE A 89 -10.93 -0.76 2.44
N LYS A 90 -11.42 -1.91 2.90
CA LYS A 90 -11.44 -2.29 4.32
C LYS A 90 -10.05 -2.44 4.96
N ASP A 91 -8.99 -2.46 4.16
CA ASP A 91 -7.61 -2.62 4.62
C ASP A 91 -6.83 -1.28 4.69
N ILE A 92 -7.50 -0.17 4.36
CA ILE A 92 -6.96 1.20 4.47
C ILE A 92 -7.66 1.87 5.66
N ASP A 93 -7.02 1.82 6.83
CA ASP A 93 -7.37 2.65 8.00
C ASP A 93 -7.09 4.14 7.74
#